data_AF-A0A3A8Z6N9-F1
#
_entry.id   AF-A0A3A8Z6N9-F1
#
_cell.length_a   1.000
_cell.length_b   1.000
_cell.length_c   1.000
_cell.angle_alpha   90.00
_cell.angle_beta   90.00
_cell.angle_gamma   90.00
#
_symmetry.space_group_name_H-M   'P 1'
#
loop_
_entity.id
_entity.type
_entity.pdbx_description
1 polymer ?
#
loop_
_entity_poly.entity_id
_entity_poly.type
_entity_poly.pdbx_seq_one_letter_code
_entity_poly.pdbx_strand_id
1 'polypeptide(L)'
;MILETERLILRRFTEEDMEALFLILKDEEVNKFLPWYPLKNLEETKKFYEERYASKYEQPQAYAYAICLKEDNFPIGYIKVDMEEHHDFGYGLRKEFWHKGIVAEAGKAVVEQVKRDGLPYITATHDKNNPRSGNVMKNTFIEHSFIINNFVVMIGRQIKDSLCRVLGDGVQYQWYENDDKIIIPDVSINCNTRDRKNVSLTGIPRMIMEVLSNATEEYDRGEKMEIYQKVGVSEYWIVDWRKKQVEIYLNDGKEDGTTCFYLYKTVMKENKEDLQLVMFPNLKTDFDELFNL
;
A
#
# COMPACT_ATOMS: atom_id res chain seq x y z
N MET A 1 16.96 -20.57 -8.46
CA MET A 1 16.15 -20.64 -7.22
C MET A 1 14.69 -20.71 -7.63
N ILE A 2 13.93 -21.63 -7.05
CA ILE A 2 12.48 -21.82 -7.32
C ILE A 2 11.77 -21.60 -5.99
N LEU A 3 10.67 -20.85 -6.01
CA LEU A 3 9.77 -20.71 -4.87
C LEU A 3 8.44 -21.37 -5.21
N GLU A 4 7.85 -22.06 -4.24
CA GLU A 4 6.53 -22.64 -4.39
C GLU A 4 5.57 -22.05 -3.37
N THR A 5 4.33 -21.85 -3.80
CA THR A 5 3.22 -21.42 -2.94
C THR A 5 2.09 -22.43 -3.01
N GLU A 6 0.91 -22.08 -2.52
CA GLU A 6 -0.28 -22.94 -2.63
C GLU A 6 -0.65 -23.20 -4.10
N ARG A 7 -0.67 -22.15 -4.93
CA ARG A 7 -1.12 -22.22 -6.33
C ARG A 7 -0.01 -22.02 -7.36
N LEU A 8 1.13 -21.47 -6.96
CA LEU A 8 2.12 -20.91 -7.88
C LEU A 8 3.48 -21.60 -7.79
N ILE A 9 4.18 -21.55 -8.92
CA ILE A 9 5.61 -21.81 -9.04
C ILE A 9 6.24 -20.49 -9.48
N LEU A 10 7.18 -19.97 -8.70
CA LEU A 10 7.98 -18.81 -9.06
C LEU A 10 9.37 -19.30 -9.47
N ARG A 11 9.69 -19.17 -10.74
CA ARG A 11 10.96 -19.67 -11.32
C ARG A 11 11.54 -18.66 -12.27
N ARG A 12 12.80 -18.85 -12.66
CA ARG A 12 13.41 -18.03 -13.72
C ARG A 12 12.70 -18.29 -15.05
N PHE A 13 12.60 -17.24 -15.87
CA PHE A 13 12.26 -17.38 -17.29
C PHE A 13 13.35 -18.16 -18.03
N THR A 14 12.95 -18.88 -19.06
CA THR A 14 13.79 -19.64 -19.98
C THR A 14 13.48 -19.24 -21.42
N GLU A 15 14.29 -19.69 -22.39
CA GLU A 15 14.01 -19.45 -23.81
C GLU A 15 12.70 -20.09 -24.30
N GLU A 16 12.20 -21.10 -23.60
CA GLU A 16 10.91 -21.73 -23.93
C GLU A 16 9.72 -20.85 -23.54
N ASP A 17 9.93 -19.86 -22.66
CA ASP A 17 8.88 -18.99 -22.14
C ASP A 17 8.63 -17.75 -23.04
N MET A 18 9.28 -17.62 -24.19
CA MET A 18 9.21 -16.40 -25.02
C MET A 18 7.78 -16.10 -25.48
N GLU A 19 7.00 -17.13 -25.78
CA GLU A 19 5.58 -16.95 -26.12
C GLU A 19 4.79 -16.40 -24.91
N ALA A 20 5.00 -16.97 -23.72
CA ALA A 20 4.35 -16.53 -22.51
C ALA A 20 4.73 -15.09 -22.12
N LEU A 21 6.03 -14.77 -22.22
CA LEU A 21 6.55 -13.43 -21.96
C LEU A 21 5.98 -12.41 -22.95
N PHE A 22 5.87 -12.77 -24.23
CA PHE A 22 5.22 -11.93 -25.23
C PHE A 22 3.75 -11.67 -24.89
N LEU A 23 3.01 -12.70 -24.46
CA LEU A 23 1.61 -12.54 -24.04
C LEU A 23 1.46 -11.58 -22.85
N ILE A 24 2.42 -11.58 -21.92
CA ILE A 24 2.43 -10.66 -20.77
C ILE A 24 2.74 -9.21 -21.22
N LEU A 25 3.72 -9.04 -22.12
CA LEU A 25 4.27 -7.73 -22.48
C LEU A 25 3.60 -7.05 -23.69
N LYS A 26 2.80 -7.78 -24.49
CA LYS A 26 2.07 -7.20 -25.63
C LYS A 26 0.82 -6.42 -25.23
N ASP A 27 0.29 -6.64 -24.04
CA ASP A 27 -0.98 -6.04 -23.61
C ASP A 27 -0.77 -4.58 -23.20
N GLU A 28 -1.38 -3.66 -23.93
CA GLU A 28 -1.23 -2.22 -23.72
C GLU A 28 -1.80 -1.77 -22.37
N GLU A 29 -2.85 -2.41 -21.85
CA GLU A 29 -3.45 -2.06 -20.56
C GLU A 29 -2.55 -2.53 -19.41
N VAL A 30 -1.95 -3.71 -19.55
CA VAL A 30 -0.96 -4.23 -18.58
C VAL A 30 0.29 -3.36 -18.54
N ASN A 31 0.75 -2.85 -19.69
CA ASN A 31 2.00 -2.09 -19.81
C ASN A 31 1.80 -0.56 -19.78
N LYS A 32 0.56 -0.08 -19.62
CA LYS A 32 0.20 1.35 -19.66
C LYS A 32 1.05 2.26 -18.76
N PHE A 33 1.51 1.73 -17.63
CA PHE A 33 2.25 2.47 -16.60
C PHE A 33 3.71 2.04 -16.49
N LEU A 34 4.22 1.25 -17.44
CA LEU A 34 5.59 0.78 -17.45
C LEU A 34 6.45 1.64 -18.38
N PRO A 35 7.77 1.76 -18.13
CA PRO A 35 8.65 2.65 -18.89
C PRO A 35 9.03 2.10 -20.28
N TRP A 36 8.29 1.11 -20.79
CA TRP A 36 8.54 0.49 -22.09
C TRP A 36 7.26 0.31 -22.88
N TYR A 37 7.41 0.32 -24.20
CA TYR A 37 6.29 0.08 -25.11
C TYR A 37 5.90 -1.41 -25.12
N PRO A 38 4.62 -1.71 -25.35
CA PRO A 38 4.17 -3.06 -25.61
C PRO A 38 4.96 -3.70 -26.75
N LEU A 39 5.39 -4.94 -26.54
CA LEU A 39 6.20 -5.65 -27.53
C LEU A 39 5.35 -6.04 -28.74
N LYS A 40 5.95 -6.02 -29.93
CA LYS A 40 5.23 -6.24 -31.19
C LYS A 40 5.34 -7.67 -31.71
N ASN A 41 6.41 -8.39 -31.36
CA ASN A 41 6.68 -9.73 -31.86
C ASN A 41 7.65 -10.51 -30.94
N LEU A 42 7.87 -11.78 -31.28
CA LEU A 42 8.76 -12.67 -30.53
C LEU A 42 10.25 -12.28 -30.62
N GLU A 43 10.68 -11.63 -31.69
CA GLU A 43 12.07 -11.17 -31.84
C GLU A 43 12.39 -10.05 -30.84
N GLU A 44 11.50 -9.06 -30.73
CA GLU A 44 11.58 -8.02 -29.69
C GLU A 44 11.51 -8.62 -28.28
N THR A 45 10.71 -9.68 -28.09
CA THR A 45 10.59 -10.39 -26.81
C THR A 45 11.87 -11.11 -26.43
N LYS A 46 12.52 -11.78 -27.38
CA LYS A 46 13.81 -12.43 -27.13
C LYS A 46 14.88 -11.41 -26.74
N LYS A 47 14.95 -10.29 -27.45
CA LYS A 47 15.86 -9.19 -27.10
C LYS A 47 15.58 -8.63 -25.71
N PHE A 48 14.31 -8.40 -25.38
CA PHE A 48 13.91 -7.96 -24.03
C PHE A 48 14.33 -8.95 -22.95
N TYR A 49 14.15 -10.26 -23.20
CA TYR A 49 14.58 -11.32 -22.29
C TYR A 49 16.09 -11.30 -22.05
N GLU A 50 16.88 -11.23 -23.11
CA GLU A 50 18.34 -11.19 -23.04
C GLU A 50 18.82 -9.98 -22.22
N GLU A 51 18.27 -8.79 -22.51
CA GLU A 51 18.66 -7.54 -21.86
C GLU A 51 18.22 -7.47 -20.38
N ARG A 52 17.01 -7.95 -20.06
CA ARG A 52 16.36 -7.68 -18.75
C ARG A 52 16.35 -8.86 -17.79
N TYR A 53 16.47 -10.09 -18.28
CA TYR A 53 16.37 -11.30 -17.46
C TYR A 53 17.64 -12.13 -17.52
N ALA A 54 18.11 -12.51 -18.72
CA ALA A 54 19.26 -13.41 -18.87
C ALA A 54 20.52 -12.85 -18.18
N SER A 55 20.84 -11.58 -18.46
CA SER A 55 21.95 -10.85 -17.82
C SER A 55 21.85 -10.79 -16.29
N LYS A 56 20.64 -10.65 -15.75
CA LYS A 56 20.41 -10.63 -14.30
C LYS A 56 20.60 -12.00 -13.67
N TYR A 57 20.23 -13.07 -14.37
CA TYR A 57 20.33 -14.44 -13.84
C TYR A 57 21.76 -14.94 -13.66
N GLU A 58 22.74 -14.26 -14.25
CA GLU A 58 24.17 -14.47 -14.00
C GLU A 58 24.62 -13.96 -12.63
N GLN A 59 23.86 -13.06 -12.01
CA GLN A 59 24.17 -12.52 -10.69
C GLN A 59 23.80 -13.51 -9.57
N PRO A 60 24.55 -13.52 -8.44
CA PRO A 60 24.28 -14.42 -7.31
C PRO A 60 22.89 -14.21 -6.71
N GLN A 61 22.41 -12.97 -6.71
CA GLN A 61 21.10 -12.57 -6.21
C GLN A 61 20.31 -11.93 -7.35
N ALA A 62 19.33 -12.67 -7.86
CA ALA A 62 18.49 -12.24 -8.96
C ALA A 62 17.04 -12.64 -8.67
N TYR A 63 16.30 -11.73 -8.06
CA TYR A 63 14.88 -11.89 -7.80
C TYR A 63 14.11 -11.44 -9.03
N ALA A 64 14.12 -12.23 -10.09
CA ALA A 64 13.28 -12.00 -11.26
C ALA A 64 12.63 -13.33 -11.63
N TYR A 65 11.32 -13.41 -11.38
CA TYR A 65 10.58 -14.66 -11.46
C TYR A 65 9.44 -14.53 -12.47
N ALA A 66 9.30 -15.56 -13.29
CA ALA A 66 8.04 -15.90 -13.92
C ALA A 66 7.06 -16.38 -12.84
N ILE A 67 5.83 -15.86 -12.86
CA ILE A 67 4.73 -16.37 -12.06
C ILE A 67 4.02 -17.44 -12.89
N CYS A 68 4.11 -18.71 -12.49
CA CYS A 68 3.47 -19.83 -13.17
C CYS A 68 2.39 -20.46 -12.28
N LEU A 69 1.29 -20.93 -12.88
CA LEU A 69 0.35 -21.80 -12.18
C LEU A 69 0.95 -23.20 -12.04
N LYS A 70 0.65 -23.88 -10.92
CA LYS A 70 1.10 -25.26 -10.69
C LYS A 70 0.52 -26.27 -11.68
N GLU A 71 -0.64 -25.97 -12.26
CA GLU A 71 -1.36 -26.89 -13.16
C GLU A 71 -0.62 -27.14 -14.47
N ASP A 72 -0.09 -26.08 -15.09
CA ASP A 72 0.53 -26.14 -16.43
C ASP A 72 1.95 -25.58 -16.49
N ASN A 73 2.45 -25.00 -15.39
CA ASN A 73 3.75 -24.33 -15.29
C ASN A 73 3.95 -23.21 -16.35
N PHE A 74 2.85 -22.69 -16.90
CA PHE A 74 2.88 -21.66 -17.92
C PHE A 74 2.99 -20.26 -17.27
N PRO A 75 3.92 -19.39 -17.71
CA PRO A 75 4.02 -18.05 -17.17
C PRO A 75 2.79 -17.19 -17.47
N ILE A 76 2.16 -16.68 -16.42
CA ILE A 76 1.01 -15.79 -16.50
C ILE A 76 1.35 -14.35 -16.09
N GLY A 77 2.54 -14.14 -15.52
CA GLY A 77 3.05 -12.85 -15.09
C GLY A 77 4.52 -12.91 -14.72
N TYR A 78 5.03 -11.82 -14.17
CA TYR A 78 6.36 -11.73 -13.59
C TYR A 78 6.33 -10.96 -12.27
N ILE A 79 7.32 -11.23 -11.44
CA ILE A 79 7.59 -10.49 -10.20
C ILE A 79 9.08 -10.36 -9.99
N LYS A 80 9.54 -9.20 -9.56
CA LYS A 80 10.95 -8.91 -9.38
C LYS A 80 11.25 -8.01 -8.19
N VAL A 81 12.48 -8.10 -7.70
CA VAL A 81 13.14 -7.12 -6.85
C VAL A 81 14.46 -6.77 -7.52
N ASP A 82 14.61 -5.52 -7.95
CA ASP A 82 15.89 -5.03 -8.47
C ASP A 82 16.91 -4.89 -7.34
N MET A 83 18.21 -5.04 -7.61
CA MET A 83 19.27 -5.00 -6.59
C MET A 83 20.04 -3.67 -6.56
N GLU A 84 19.58 -2.67 -7.32
CA GLU A 84 20.14 -1.32 -7.32
C GLU A 84 19.66 -0.53 -6.07
N GLU A 85 20.11 0.72 -5.87
CA GLU A 85 20.05 1.52 -4.62
C GLU A 85 18.71 1.53 -3.84
N HIS A 86 17.59 1.18 -4.48
CA HIS A 86 16.25 1.22 -3.87
C HIS A 86 15.56 -0.13 -3.70
N HIS A 87 16.14 -1.23 -4.14
CA HIS A 87 15.51 -2.55 -4.08
C HIS A 87 14.05 -2.58 -4.57
N ASP A 88 13.80 -2.02 -5.77
CA ASP A 88 12.44 -1.80 -6.27
C ASP A 88 11.73 -3.12 -6.60
N PHE A 89 10.59 -3.32 -5.95
CA PHE A 89 9.70 -4.44 -6.10
C PHE A 89 8.67 -4.13 -7.18
N GLY A 90 8.72 -4.88 -8.28
CA GLY A 90 7.86 -4.69 -9.43
C GLY A 90 7.22 -6.00 -9.89
N TYR A 91 6.03 -5.91 -10.48
CA TYR A 91 5.33 -7.08 -11.02
C TYR A 91 4.49 -6.71 -12.24
N GLY A 92 4.12 -7.73 -13.00
CA GLY A 92 3.15 -7.65 -14.08
C GLY A 92 2.35 -8.95 -14.14
N LEU A 93 1.07 -8.87 -14.46
CA LEU A 93 0.20 -10.04 -14.56
C LEU A 93 -0.74 -9.85 -15.74
N ARG A 94 -0.95 -10.92 -16.53
CA ARG A 94 -1.96 -10.93 -17.58
C ARG A 94 -3.35 -10.62 -17.03
N LYS A 95 -4.13 -9.87 -17.79
CA LYS A 95 -5.42 -9.31 -17.37
C LYS A 95 -6.42 -10.39 -16.96
N GLU A 96 -6.44 -11.53 -17.64
CA GLU A 96 -7.33 -12.67 -17.34
C GLU A 96 -7.12 -13.28 -15.94
N PHE A 97 -6.01 -12.95 -15.28
CA PHE A 97 -5.62 -13.47 -13.97
C PHE A 97 -5.76 -12.43 -12.84
N TRP A 98 -6.21 -11.22 -13.17
CA TRP A 98 -6.44 -10.17 -12.17
C TRP A 98 -7.56 -10.55 -11.19
N HIS A 99 -7.56 -9.90 -10.02
CA HIS A 99 -8.56 -10.07 -8.95
C HIS A 99 -8.64 -11.48 -8.33
N LYS A 100 -7.66 -12.35 -8.59
CA LYS A 100 -7.58 -13.72 -8.03
C LYS A 100 -6.59 -13.85 -6.85
N GLY A 101 -6.02 -12.73 -6.39
CA GLY A 101 -5.00 -12.71 -5.32
C GLY A 101 -3.63 -13.28 -5.71
N ILE A 102 -3.39 -13.56 -7.00
CA ILE A 102 -2.18 -14.22 -7.50
C ILE A 102 -0.91 -13.39 -7.20
N VAL A 103 -0.93 -12.10 -7.50
CA VAL A 103 0.25 -11.24 -7.25
C VAL A 103 0.53 -11.10 -5.76
N ALA A 104 -0.49 -10.97 -4.92
CA ALA A 104 -0.31 -10.88 -3.48
C ALA A 104 0.32 -12.16 -2.91
N GLU A 105 -0.10 -13.34 -3.39
CA GLU A 105 0.51 -14.62 -3.02
C GLU A 105 1.97 -14.71 -3.49
N ALA A 106 2.24 -14.40 -4.75
CA ALA A 106 3.60 -14.38 -5.29
C ALA A 106 4.50 -13.39 -4.53
N GLY A 107 3.97 -12.20 -4.24
CA GLY A 107 4.67 -11.14 -3.53
C GLY A 107 5.10 -11.55 -2.14
N LYS A 108 4.22 -12.17 -1.35
CA LYS A 108 4.56 -12.69 -0.03
C LYS A 108 5.73 -13.69 -0.09
N ALA A 109 5.71 -14.62 -1.04
CA ALA A 109 6.79 -15.59 -1.21
C ALA A 109 8.14 -14.93 -1.55
N VAL A 110 8.13 -13.92 -2.44
CA VAL A 110 9.35 -13.17 -2.80
C VAL A 110 9.85 -12.33 -1.61
N VAL A 111 8.97 -11.67 -0.87
CA VAL A 111 9.32 -10.88 0.33
C VAL A 111 9.96 -11.76 1.40
N GLU A 112 9.42 -12.96 1.63
CA GLU A 112 10.03 -13.92 2.56
C GLU A 112 11.42 -14.36 2.09
N GLN A 113 11.59 -14.60 0.79
CA GLN A 113 12.88 -15.00 0.23
C GLN A 113 13.93 -13.90 0.38
N VAL A 114 13.64 -12.66 -0.03
CA VAL A 114 14.60 -11.55 0.09
C VAL A 114 14.97 -11.26 1.55
N LYS A 115 14.03 -11.45 2.48
CA LYS A 115 14.27 -11.35 3.93
C LYS A 115 15.22 -12.43 4.42
N ARG A 116 15.07 -13.68 3.97
CA ARG A 116 16.00 -14.79 4.30
C ARG A 116 17.41 -14.52 3.75
N ASP A 117 17.49 -13.91 2.58
CA ASP A 117 18.75 -13.56 1.94
C ASP A 117 19.40 -12.28 2.52
N GLY A 118 18.77 -11.68 3.53
CA GLY A 118 19.34 -10.60 4.33
C GLY A 118 19.14 -9.19 3.78
N LEU A 119 18.21 -8.99 2.83
CA LEU A 119 17.91 -7.64 2.36
C LEU A 119 17.22 -6.83 3.47
N PRO A 120 17.74 -5.64 3.83
CA PRO A 120 17.22 -4.86 4.96
C PRO A 120 15.87 -4.19 4.65
N TYR A 121 15.61 -3.86 3.38
CA TYR A 121 14.36 -3.28 2.92
C TYR A 121 14.16 -3.54 1.42
N ILE A 122 12.91 -3.44 1.00
CA ILE A 122 12.50 -3.30 -0.41
C ILE A 122 11.63 -2.05 -0.53
N THR A 123 11.67 -1.38 -1.67
CA THR A 123 10.70 -0.32 -2.01
C THR A 123 9.74 -0.85 -3.06
N ALA A 124 8.55 -0.27 -3.16
CA ALA A 124 7.60 -0.61 -4.20
C ALA A 124 6.90 0.69 -4.62
N THR A 125 7.03 1.05 -5.89
CA THR A 125 6.46 2.30 -6.42
C THR A 125 5.33 1.99 -7.40
N HIS A 126 4.26 2.78 -7.34
CA HIS A 126 3.18 2.72 -8.33
C HIS A 126 2.82 4.12 -8.83
N ASP A 127 2.30 4.17 -10.06
CA ASP A 127 1.72 5.40 -10.60
C ASP A 127 0.49 5.82 -9.79
N LYS A 128 0.37 7.10 -9.44
CA LYS A 128 -0.78 7.65 -8.68
C LYS A 128 -2.13 7.36 -9.36
N ASN A 129 -2.14 7.17 -10.68
CA ASN A 129 -3.33 6.85 -11.46
C ASN A 129 -3.57 5.34 -11.58
N ASN A 130 -2.78 4.51 -10.91
CA ASN A 130 -2.92 3.05 -10.87
C ASN A 130 -3.23 2.54 -9.45
N PRO A 131 -4.46 2.79 -8.92
CA PRO A 131 -4.85 2.37 -7.57
C PRO A 131 -4.83 0.84 -7.39
N ARG A 132 -4.91 0.08 -8.50
CA ARG A 132 -4.83 -1.39 -8.46
C ARG A 132 -3.46 -1.88 -7.99
N SER A 133 -2.39 -1.19 -8.39
CA SER A 133 -1.04 -1.53 -7.94
C SER A 133 -0.80 -1.16 -6.48
N GLY A 134 -1.29 0.00 -6.06
CA GLY A 134 -1.31 0.40 -4.65
C GLY A 134 -2.01 -0.63 -3.76
N ASN A 135 -3.16 -1.16 -4.16
CA ASN A 135 -3.87 -2.19 -3.39
C ASN A 135 -3.08 -3.50 -3.26
N VAL A 136 -2.33 -3.92 -4.29
CA VAL A 136 -1.48 -5.12 -4.20
C VAL A 136 -0.31 -4.89 -3.25
N MET A 137 0.31 -3.71 -3.28
CA MET A 137 1.38 -3.34 -2.35
C MET A 137 0.88 -3.33 -0.90
N LYS A 138 -0.31 -2.74 -0.64
CA LYS A 138 -0.99 -2.80 0.67
C LYS A 138 -1.23 -4.25 1.14
N ASN A 139 -1.61 -5.14 0.23
CA ASN A 139 -1.83 -6.56 0.54
C ASN A 139 -0.52 -7.38 0.67
N THR A 140 0.62 -6.84 0.23
CA THR A 140 1.94 -7.48 0.33
C THR A 140 2.58 -7.19 1.69
N PHE A 141 2.30 -6.04 2.30
CA PHE A 141 2.63 -5.72 3.70
C PHE A 141 1.40 -5.93 4.58
N ILE A 142 1.13 -7.20 4.94
CA ILE A 142 -0.10 -7.60 5.65
C ILE A 142 -0.26 -6.83 6.97
N GLU A 143 0.85 -6.53 7.64
CA GLU A 143 0.87 -5.83 8.92
C GLU A 143 0.23 -4.44 8.84
N HIS A 144 0.47 -3.69 7.76
CA HIS A 144 -0.17 -2.39 7.49
C HIS A 144 -1.69 -2.55 7.43
N SER A 145 -2.16 -3.54 6.67
CA SER A 145 -3.58 -3.87 6.54
C SER A 145 -4.19 -4.36 7.86
N PHE A 146 -3.45 -5.10 8.69
CA PHE A 146 -3.93 -5.56 9.99
C PHE A 146 -4.16 -4.40 10.96
N ILE A 147 -3.26 -3.42 11.04
CA ILE A 147 -3.48 -2.23 11.88
C ILE A 147 -4.78 -1.51 11.49
N ILE A 148 -4.97 -1.27 10.18
CA ILE A 148 -6.17 -0.61 9.66
C ILE A 148 -7.43 -1.38 10.06
N ASN A 149 -7.44 -2.70 9.83
CA ASN A 149 -8.59 -3.55 10.12
C ASN A 149 -8.89 -3.64 11.61
N ASN A 150 -7.86 -3.82 12.45
CA ASN A 150 -7.99 -3.86 13.91
C ASN A 150 -8.63 -2.56 14.41
N PHE A 151 -8.14 -1.41 13.95
CA PHE A 151 -8.72 -0.11 14.32
C PHE A 151 -10.18 0.02 13.87
N VAL A 152 -10.47 -0.30 12.60
CA VAL A 152 -11.83 -0.21 12.04
C VAL A 152 -12.81 -1.10 12.80
N VAL A 153 -12.41 -2.32 13.18
CA VAL A 153 -13.25 -3.24 13.97
C VAL A 153 -13.45 -2.72 15.39
N MET A 154 -12.35 -2.33 16.05
CA MET A 154 -12.33 -1.84 17.43
C MET A 154 -13.25 -0.63 17.60
N ILE A 155 -13.14 0.36 16.71
CA ILE A 155 -13.92 1.60 16.77
C ILE A 155 -15.31 1.43 16.15
N GLY A 156 -15.41 0.78 14.98
CA GLY A 156 -16.64 0.69 14.20
C GLY A 156 -17.80 0.04 14.96
N ARG A 157 -17.51 -0.95 15.83
CA ARG A 157 -18.50 -1.59 16.71
C ARG A 157 -19.15 -0.62 17.69
N GLN A 158 -18.41 0.40 18.15
CA GLN A 158 -18.84 1.33 19.18
C GLN A 158 -19.66 2.51 18.63
N ILE A 159 -19.54 2.82 17.35
CA ILE A 159 -20.17 4.00 16.71
C ILE A 159 -21.27 3.66 15.71
N LYS A 160 -21.69 2.39 15.64
CA LYS A 160 -22.67 1.87 14.67
C LYS A 160 -23.98 2.66 14.65
N ASP A 161 -24.46 3.07 15.83
CA ASP A 161 -25.73 3.78 16.00
C ASP A 161 -25.56 5.32 16.08
N SER A 162 -24.35 5.82 15.83
CA SER A 162 -24.06 7.25 15.80
C SER A 162 -24.22 7.85 14.39
N LEU A 163 -24.03 9.16 14.25
CA LEU A 163 -23.89 9.82 12.94
C LEU A 163 -22.48 9.64 12.34
N CYS A 164 -21.50 9.22 13.15
CA CYS A 164 -20.13 9.02 12.74
C CYS A 164 -19.89 7.63 12.16
N ARG A 165 -19.00 7.56 11.17
CA ARG A 165 -18.57 6.31 10.55
C ARG A 165 -17.05 6.27 10.56
N VAL A 166 -16.51 5.14 11.01
CA VAL A 166 -15.12 4.79 10.76
C VAL A 166 -15.06 4.24 9.35
N LEU A 167 -14.13 4.74 8.57
CA LEU A 167 -13.94 4.41 7.17
C LEU A 167 -12.48 4.00 7.01
N GLY A 168 -12.27 2.75 6.62
CA GLY A 168 -10.94 2.25 6.25
C GLY A 168 -10.69 2.41 4.76
N ASP A 169 -9.42 2.30 4.41
CA ASP A 169 -8.79 2.13 3.10
C ASP A 169 -9.64 2.46 1.86
N GLY A 170 -9.21 3.47 1.10
CA GLY A 170 -9.74 3.75 -0.24
C GLY A 170 -10.88 4.75 -0.31
N VAL A 171 -11.26 5.38 0.80
CA VAL A 171 -12.20 6.51 0.78
C VAL A 171 -11.50 7.76 0.27
N GLN A 172 -12.06 8.35 -0.78
CA GLN A 172 -11.55 9.58 -1.38
C GLN A 172 -12.13 10.80 -0.68
N TYR A 173 -11.27 11.75 -0.37
CA TYR A 173 -11.63 13.07 0.11
C TYR A 173 -11.20 14.12 -0.92
N GLN A 174 -12.03 15.14 -1.08
CA GLN A 174 -11.77 16.27 -1.96
C GLN A 174 -12.31 17.53 -1.31
N TRP A 175 -11.46 18.54 -1.15
CA TRP A 175 -11.80 19.81 -0.50
C TRP A 175 -11.46 20.98 -1.41
N TYR A 176 -12.11 22.12 -1.22
CA TYR A 176 -11.77 23.32 -1.99
C TYR A 176 -10.45 23.92 -1.51
N GLU A 177 -10.19 23.79 -0.22
CA GLU A 177 -9.04 24.32 0.52
C GLU A 177 -7.71 23.67 0.10
N ASN A 178 -7.75 22.52 -0.59
CA ASN A 178 -6.57 21.84 -1.13
C ASN A 178 -6.57 21.75 -2.67
N ASP A 179 -7.16 22.76 -3.34
CA ASP A 179 -7.26 22.85 -4.79
C ASP A 179 -7.97 21.64 -5.44
N ASP A 180 -9.00 21.09 -4.79
CA ASP A 180 -9.74 19.91 -5.26
C ASP A 180 -8.83 18.68 -5.48
N LYS A 181 -7.66 18.60 -4.84
CA LYS A 181 -6.80 17.41 -4.90
C LYS A 181 -7.45 16.24 -4.16
N ILE A 182 -7.49 15.08 -4.81
CA ILE A 182 -7.96 13.84 -4.20
C ILE A 182 -6.93 13.35 -3.19
N ILE A 183 -7.38 13.12 -1.96
CA ILE A 183 -6.58 12.56 -0.88
C ILE A 183 -7.27 11.30 -0.35
N ILE A 184 -6.49 10.28 -0.02
CA ILE A 184 -6.98 9.01 0.49
C ILE A 184 -6.23 8.72 1.80
N PRO A 185 -6.90 8.83 2.97
CA PRO A 185 -6.35 8.36 4.22
C PRO A 185 -6.48 6.84 4.34
N ASP A 186 -5.59 6.24 5.14
CA ASP A 186 -5.71 4.82 5.50
C ASP A 186 -6.94 4.56 6.39
N VAL A 187 -7.20 5.43 7.37
CA VAL A 187 -8.44 5.43 8.17
C VAL A 187 -8.92 6.84 8.44
N SER A 188 -10.24 7.01 8.48
CA SER A 188 -10.87 8.25 8.92
C SER A 188 -12.12 8.00 9.77
N ILE A 189 -12.42 8.89 10.71
CA ILE A 189 -13.72 8.96 11.38
C ILE A 189 -14.44 10.22 10.90
N ASN A 190 -15.53 10.03 10.16
CA ASN A 190 -16.30 11.13 9.59
C ASN A 190 -17.74 11.11 10.10
N CYS A 191 -18.20 12.24 10.61
CA CYS A 191 -19.56 12.44 11.13
C CYS A 191 -20.52 13.08 10.14
N ASN A 192 -20.04 13.45 8.96
CA ASN A 192 -20.83 14.00 7.86
C ASN A 192 -20.53 13.25 6.55
N THR A 193 -20.96 12.00 6.48
CA THR A 193 -20.74 11.15 5.29
C THR A 193 -21.74 11.39 4.16
N ARG A 194 -22.67 12.33 4.31
CA ARG A 194 -23.69 12.69 3.31
C ARG A 194 -23.16 13.69 2.29
N ASP A 195 -22.19 14.52 2.68
CA ASP A 195 -21.61 15.54 1.82
C ASP A 195 -20.56 14.93 0.89
N ARG A 196 -20.84 14.97 -0.42
CA ARG A 196 -20.04 14.32 -1.45
C ARG A 196 -19.99 15.11 -2.76
N LYS A 197 -18.87 14.98 -3.47
CA LYS A 197 -18.66 15.40 -4.86
C LYS A 197 -18.25 14.17 -5.65
N ASN A 198 -19.15 13.68 -6.52
CA ASN A 198 -19.03 12.37 -7.18
C ASN A 198 -18.85 11.22 -6.17
N VAL A 199 -17.70 10.54 -6.21
CA VAL A 199 -17.35 9.44 -5.30
C VAL A 199 -16.61 9.93 -4.04
N SER A 200 -16.16 11.19 -4.03
CA SER A 200 -15.35 11.76 -2.95
C SER A 200 -16.21 12.40 -1.86
N LEU A 201 -15.82 12.20 -0.60
CA LEU A 201 -16.39 12.92 0.54
C LEU A 201 -15.84 14.35 0.60
N THR A 202 -16.71 15.31 0.88
CA THR A 202 -16.32 16.72 1.07
C THR A 202 -16.40 17.13 2.54
N GLY A 203 -17.10 16.37 3.38
CA GLY A 203 -17.12 16.60 4.82
C GLY A 203 -15.76 16.32 5.45
N ILE A 204 -15.22 17.28 6.21
CA ILE A 204 -13.92 17.14 6.90
C ILE A 204 -14.04 16.07 7.99
N PRO A 205 -13.22 14.99 7.95
CA PRO A 205 -13.21 13.98 8.97
C PRO A 205 -12.68 14.57 10.27
N ARG A 206 -13.24 14.13 11.40
CA ARG A 206 -12.85 14.64 12.71
C ARG A 206 -11.54 14.00 13.18
N MET A 207 -11.25 12.80 12.69
CA MET A 207 -9.99 12.10 12.95
C MET A 207 -9.50 11.38 11.68
N ILE A 208 -8.19 11.40 11.45
CA ILE A 208 -7.50 10.63 10.41
C ILE A 208 -6.37 9.82 11.05
N MET A 209 -6.13 8.62 10.54
CA MET A 209 -4.95 7.82 10.87
C MET A 209 -4.27 7.38 9.58
N GLU A 210 -2.95 7.56 9.52
CA GLU A 210 -2.09 7.01 8.48
C GLU A 210 -1.19 5.95 9.11
N VAL A 211 -1.10 4.79 8.47
CA VAL A 211 -0.23 3.70 8.91
C VAL A 211 1.02 3.74 8.04
N LEU A 212 2.18 3.88 8.67
CA LEU A 212 3.42 4.09 7.94
C LEU A 212 3.78 2.85 7.09
N SER A 213 4.21 3.15 5.89
CA SER A 213 4.92 2.24 4.99
C SER A 213 6.18 2.94 4.48
N ASN A 214 7.21 2.18 4.10
CA ASN A 214 8.44 2.78 3.56
C ASN A 214 8.18 3.67 2.32
N ALA A 215 7.12 3.39 1.57
CA ALA A 215 6.79 4.10 0.34
C ALA A 215 6.06 5.43 0.57
N THR A 216 5.35 5.58 1.69
CA THR A 216 4.48 6.73 1.95
C THR A 216 4.90 7.54 3.17
N GLU A 217 5.87 7.08 3.96
CA GLU A 217 6.23 7.71 5.24
C GLU A 217 6.59 9.20 5.12
N GLU A 218 7.39 9.60 4.13
CA GLU A 218 7.72 11.02 3.90
C GLU A 218 6.48 11.84 3.52
N TYR A 219 5.60 11.26 2.71
CA TYR A 219 4.37 11.91 2.27
C TYR A 219 3.35 12.06 3.40
N ASP A 220 3.15 11.00 4.20
CA ASP A 220 2.24 10.96 5.35
C ASP A 220 2.71 11.93 6.44
N ARG A 221 4.03 11.98 6.72
CA ARG A 221 4.64 12.92 7.68
C ARG A 221 4.74 14.37 7.18
N GLY A 222 4.67 14.58 5.87
CA GLY A 222 4.86 15.88 5.23
C GLY A 222 3.58 16.42 4.59
N GLU A 223 3.50 16.33 3.25
CA GLU A 223 2.45 16.98 2.44
C GLU A 223 1.03 16.61 2.89
N LYS A 224 0.76 15.34 3.25
CA LYS A 224 -0.56 14.92 3.75
C LYS A 224 -0.91 15.60 5.07
N MET A 225 0.02 15.57 6.03
CA MET A 225 -0.18 16.22 7.33
C MET A 225 -0.50 17.72 7.14
N GLU A 226 0.24 18.42 6.28
CA GLU A 226 -0.03 19.83 5.97
C GLU A 226 -1.41 20.06 5.37
N ILE A 227 -1.86 19.18 4.46
CA ILE A 227 -3.20 19.26 3.89
C ILE A 227 -4.25 19.06 4.97
N TYR A 228 -4.15 18.00 5.77
CA TYR A 228 -5.09 17.71 6.86
C TYR A 228 -5.14 18.83 7.90
N GLN A 229 -3.99 19.45 8.19
CA GLN A 229 -3.89 20.61 9.05
C GLN A 229 -4.67 21.80 8.49
N LYS A 230 -4.44 22.14 7.21
CA LYS A 230 -5.07 23.29 6.53
C LYS A 230 -6.59 23.13 6.42
N VAL A 231 -7.08 21.92 6.11
CA VAL A 231 -8.52 21.66 6.01
C VAL A 231 -9.21 21.53 7.37
N GLY A 232 -8.46 21.51 8.48
CA GLY A 232 -9.02 21.53 9.83
C GLY A 232 -9.39 20.16 10.41
N VAL A 233 -8.72 19.08 9.98
CA VAL A 233 -8.82 17.78 10.68
C VAL A 233 -8.38 17.98 12.12
N SER A 234 -9.20 17.55 13.09
CA SER A 234 -8.99 17.87 14.50
C SER A 234 -7.95 16.98 15.19
N GLU A 235 -7.87 15.71 14.77
CA GLU A 235 -6.95 14.71 15.33
C GLU A 235 -6.33 13.87 14.21
N TYR A 236 -5.01 13.73 14.24
CA TYR A 236 -4.26 13.04 13.20
C TYR A 236 -3.28 12.06 13.84
N TRP A 237 -3.35 10.79 13.47
CA TRP A 237 -2.49 9.74 13.99
C TRP A 237 -1.51 9.26 12.94
N ILE A 238 -0.26 9.10 13.33
CA ILE A 238 0.75 8.34 12.59
C ILE A 238 1.03 7.06 13.35
N VAL A 239 0.81 5.90 12.70
CA VAL A 239 1.03 4.59 13.31
C VAL A 239 2.20 3.89 12.65
N ASP A 240 3.24 3.61 13.42
CA ASP A 240 4.37 2.79 13.00
C ASP A 240 4.26 1.38 13.61
N TRP A 241 3.78 0.43 12.82
CA TRP A 241 3.64 -0.98 13.24
C TRP A 241 4.99 -1.67 13.49
N ARG A 242 6.07 -1.20 12.85
CA ARG A 242 7.42 -1.77 13.02
C ARG A 242 7.96 -1.45 14.41
N LYS A 243 7.67 -0.23 14.89
CA LYS A 243 8.06 0.25 16.23
C LYS A 243 6.99 0.00 17.30
N LYS A 244 5.79 -0.43 16.91
CA LYS A 244 4.59 -0.45 17.76
C LYS A 244 4.40 0.90 18.45
N GLN A 245 4.24 1.94 17.64
CA GLN A 245 4.20 3.33 18.08
C GLN A 245 3.03 4.05 17.42
N VAL A 246 2.35 4.90 18.18
CA VAL A 246 1.32 5.83 17.70
C VAL A 246 1.72 7.24 18.09
N GLU A 247 1.88 8.12 17.11
CA GLU A 247 2.02 9.56 17.33
C GLU A 247 0.67 10.23 17.12
N ILE A 248 0.16 10.90 18.15
CA ILE A 248 -1.12 11.58 18.15
C ILE A 248 -0.86 13.07 18.03
N TYR A 249 -1.35 13.66 16.95
CA TYR A 249 -1.31 15.09 16.68
C TYR A 249 -2.70 15.69 16.85
N LEU A 250 -2.77 16.85 17.48
CA LEU A 250 -4.01 17.62 17.64
C LEU A 250 -3.88 18.95 16.94
N ASN A 251 -4.96 19.38 16.31
CA ASN A 251 -5.00 20.66 15.62
C ASN A 251 -5.38 21.75 16.62
N ASP A 252 -4.43 22.61 16.95
CA ASP A 252 -4.67 23.85 17.70
C ASP A 252 -5.11 24.93 16.71
N GLY A 253 -6.40 24.90 16.35
CA GLY A 253 -6.99 25.96 15.53
C GLY A 253 -7.00 27.26 16.32
N LYS A 254 -6.21 28.24 15.88
CA LYS A 254 -6.15 29.56 16.52
C LYS A 254 -7.29 30.46 16.02
N GLU A 255 -7.66 31.45 16.83
CA GLU A 255 -8.72 32.43 16.51
C GLU A 255 -8.44 33.23 15.23
N ASP A 256 -7.18 33.32 14.80
CA ASP A 256 -6.76 33.98 13.56
C ASP A 256 -6.90 33.10 12.29
N GLY A 257 -7.44 31.88 12.45
CA GLY A 257 -7.60 30.92 11.36
C GLY A 257 -6.34 30.13 11.03
N THR A 258 -5.22 30.36 11.73
CA THR A 258 -4.03 29.51 11.59
C THR A 258 -4.25 28.18 12.31
N THR A 259 -4.06 27.09 11.60
CA THR A 259 -4.09 25.73 12.16
C THR A 259 -2.66 25.23 12.29
N CYS A 260 -2.37 24.54 13.40
CA CYS A 260 -1.08 23.89 13.62
C CYS A 260 -1.31 22.53 14.27
N PHE A 261 -0.79 21.47 13.65
CA PHE A 261 -0.67 20.20 14.34
C PHE A 261 0.49 20.27 15.31
N TYR A 262 0.22 20.02 16.59
CA TYR A 262 1.25 19.77 17.58
C TYR A 262 1.18 18.30 18.00
N LEU A 263 2.35 17.71 18.26
CA LEU A 263 2.42 16.36 18.82
C LEU A 263 1.87 16.40 20.24
N TYR A 264 0.68 15.83 20.43
CA TYR A 264 0.04 15.74 21.73
C TYR A 264 0.65 14.62 22.56
N LYS A 265 0.85 13.45 21.96
CA LYS A 265 1.41 12.30 22.65
C LYS A 265 2.04 11.30 21.70
N THR A 266 3.08 10.63 22.16
CA THR A 266 3.59 9.40 21.57
C THR A 266 3.27 8.23 22.48
N VAL A 267 2.55 7.25 21.96
CA VAL A 267 2.15 6.03 22.68
C VAL A 267 2.95 4.85 22.13
N MET A 268 3.57 4.12 23.04
CA MET A 268 4.36 2.91 22.82
C MET A 268 3.93 1.86 23.85
N LYS A 269 4.57 0.69 23.84
CA LYS A 269 4.23 -0.41 24.74
C LYS A 269 4.32 -0.02 26.22
N GLU A 270 5.24 0.86 26.57
CA GLU A 270 5.55 1.29 27.94
C GLU A 270 4.44 2.15 28.55
N ASN A 271 3.72 2.92 27.72
CA ASN A 271 2.60 3.78 28.12
C ASN A 271 1.32 3.43 27.37
N LYS A 272 1.12 2.16 27.04
CA LYS A 272 0.02 1.68 26.18
C LYS A 272 -1.38 2.07 26.66
N GLU A 273 -1.57 2.26 27.96
CA GLU A 273 -2.84 2.71 28.57
C GLU A 273 -3.21 4.15 28.18
N ASP A 274 -2.26 4.92 27.66
CA ASP A 274 -2.47 6.30 27.20
C ASP A 274 -3.10 6.38 25.79
N LEU A 275 -3.24 5.25 25.09
CA LEU A 275 -3.86 5.22 23.77
C LEU A 275 -5.35 5.57 23.90
N GLN A 276 -5.74 6.76 23.43
CA GLN A 276 -7.13 7.22 23.43
C GLN A 276 -7.39 8.19 22.28
N LEU A 277 -8.60 8.12 21.70
CA LEU A 277 -9.09 9.12 20.76
C LEU A 277 -9.51 10.38 21.51
N VAL A 278 -8.78 11.47 21.32
CA VAL A 278 -9.02 12.72 22.05
C VAL A 278 -10.34 13.36 21.62
N MET A 279 -10.67 13.31 20.33
CA MET A 279 -11.91 13.86 19.77
C MET A 279 -13.13 12.97 20.04
N PHE A 280 -12.91 11.76 20.56
CA PHE A 280 -13.95 10.78 20.84
C PHE A 280 -13.68 10.08 22.19
N PRO A 281 -13.70 10.81 23.32
CA PRO A 281 -13.25 10.31 24.63
C PRO A 281 -14.09 9.15 25.18
N ASN A 282 -15.29 8.93 24.63
CA ASN A 282 -16.17 7.81 25.02
C ASN A 282 -15.87 6.52 24.25
N LEU A 283 -15.04 6.58 23.21
CA LEU A 283 -14.64 5.41 22.43
C LEU A 283 -13.42 4.76 23.07
N LYS A 284 -13.53 3.47 23.31
CA LYS A 284 -12.44 2.69 23.88
C LYS A 284 -11.46 2.29 22.78
N THR A 285 -10.19 2.48 23.06
CA THR A 285 -9.06 2.01 22.26
C THR A 285 -8.21 1.08 23.11
N ASP A 286 -7.61 0.09 22.48
CA ASP A 286 -6.71 -0.87 23.11
C ASP A 286 -5.47 -1.02 22.22
N PHE A 287 -4.30 -0.78 22.82
CA PHE A 287 -3.03 -0.81 22.11
C PHE A 287 -2.65 -2.24 21.69
N ASP A 288 -2.90 -3.23 22.54
CA ASP A 288 -2.55 -4.61 22.24
C ASP A 288 -3.48 -5.17 21.15
N GLU A 289 -4.77 -4.80 21.14
CA GLU A 289 -5.71 -5.10 20.06
C GLU A 289 -5.29 -4.43 18.75
N LEU A 290 -4.88 -3.14 18.79
CA LEU A 290 -4.43 -2.42 17.61
C LEU A 290 -3.22 -3.10 16.95
N PHE A 291 -2.20 -3.48 17.74
CA PHE A 291 -0.97 -4.13 17.26
C PHE A 291 -1.01 -5.66 17.31
N ASN A 292 -2.20 -6.27 17.31
CA ASN A 292 -2.38 -7.72 17.16
C ASN A 292 -2.24 -8.12 15.69
N LEU A 293 -1.01 -8.47 15.29
CA LEU A 293 -0.60 -8.82 13.92
C LEU A 293 -0.53 -10.34 13.72
#